data_AF-A0A2N2P3W3-F1
#
_entry.id   AF-A0A2N2P3W3-F1
#
_cell.length_a   1.000
_cell.length_b   1.000
_cell.length_c   1.000
_cell.angle_alpha   90.00
_cell.angle_beta   90.00
_cell.angle_gamma   90.00
#
_symmetry.space_group_name_H-M   'P 1'
#
loop_
_entity.id
_entity.type
_entity.pdbx_description
1 polymer ?
#
loop_
_entity_poly.entity_id
_entity_poly.type
_entity_poly.pdbx_seq_one_letter_code
_entity_poly.pdbx_strand_id
1 'polypeptide(L)'
;MTKALDQELYQQFVTAVKKDPQDVSAWMKLGDLLAEAGDEKRALQCYQRIIRLDSDNPAAQVAVEQLSGEGEVMSLMAELEDFLGIDSLLHFRIPFYLQVLLALLSFLLTLILADAQQWNATDLVWSLWISSLVLGFLYLFSSIAGNMLSSAVSKSDAVSDRVMSAMGAGEGLRRAGIVVGGLFMLVFFSIHFGMFHFVHSVFLNMFFPLVEEQNSAFPNVFQFIQICLVRYWPIVLFSGVTQLSNFLNVINAPNRNDLSMPYKNVIKMHISIFVFAGLSGAGMSNFALPYLLILYFFPFGALFQLLKKPKQEQATSGV
;
A
#
# COMPACT_ATOMS: atom_id res chain seq x y z
N MET A 1 -21.37 12.91 36.72
CA MET A 1 -22.10 12.07 37.69
C MET A 1 -23.01 11.16 36.90
N THR A 2 -22.69 9.87 36.80
CA THR A 2 -23.56 8.87 36.17
C THR A 2 -24.80 8.67 37.02
N LYS A 3 -25.99 8.72 36.41
CA LYS A 3 -27.23 8.40 37.14
C LYS A 3 -27.28 6.88 37.35
N ALA A 4 -27.79 6.45 38.49
CA ALA A 4 -28.10 5.03 38.68
C ALA A 4 -29.17 4.61 37.67
N LEU A 5 -29.00 3.45 37.04
CA LEU A 5 -29.98 2.92 36.08
C LEU A 5 -31.32 2.69 36.76
N ASP A 6 -32.37 3.36 36.29
CA ASP A 6 -33.74 3.11 36.71
C ASP A 6 -34.20 1.75 36.18
N GLN A 7 -34.27 0.77 37.09
CA GLN A 7 -34.61 -0.61 36.76
C GLN A 7 -36.06 -0.76 36.29
N GLU A 8 -36.99 0.04 36.81
CA GLU A 8 -38.40 -0.05 36.44
C GLU A 8 -38.59 0.47 35.02
N LEU A 9 -38.02 1.64 34.73
CA LEU A 9 -38.07 2.27 33.42
C LEU A 9 -37.31 1.43 32.36
N TYR A 10 -36.19 0.83 32.75
CA TYR A 10 -35.46 -0.10 31.89
C TYR A 10 -36.33 -1.30 31.50
N GLN A 11 -36.99 -1.97 32.45
CA GLN A 11 -37.85 -3.11 32.15
C GLN A 11 -39.06 -2.72 31.29
N GLN A 12 -39.60 -1.51 31.49
CA GLN A 12 -40.68 -0.98 30.68
C GLN A 12 -40.25 -0.82 29.21
N PHE A 13 -39.12 -0.16 28.94
CA PHE A 13 -38.64 0.02 27.58
C PHE A 13 -38.16 -1.28 26.93
N VAL A 14 -37.53 -2.18 27.69
CA VAL A 14 -37.20 -3.53 27.20
C VAL A 14 -38.45 -4.30 26.77
N THR A 15 -39.54 -4.19 27.54
CA THR A 15 -40.81 -4.82 27.17
C THR A 15 -41.43 -4.15 25.94
N ALA A 16 -41.32 -2.83 25.82
CA ALA A 16 -41.80 -2.08 24.65
C ALA A 16 -41.09 -2.52 23.36
N VAL A 17 -39.75 -2.59 23.35
CA VAL A 17 -39.00 -3.03 22.15
C VAL A 17 -39.18 -4.52 21.84
N LYS A 18 -39.54 -5.35 22.83
CA LYS A 18 -39.91 -6.76 22.60
C LYS A 18 -41.30 -6.89 21.97
N LYS A 19 -42.23 -6.03 22.39
CA LYS A 19 -43.61 -6.02 21.88
C LYS A 19 -43.66 -5.48 20.45
N ASP A 20 -42.89 -4.44 20.16
CA ASP A 20 -42.70 -3.92 18.81
C ASP A 20 -41.20 -3.70 18.50
N PRO A 21 -40.53 -4.67 17.86
CA PRO A 21 -39.13 -4.56 17.50
C PRO A 21 -38.79 -3.55 16.40
N GLN A 22 -39.80 -2.93 15.77
CA GLN A 22 -39.63 -1.91 14.74
C GLN A 22 -39.91 -0.48 15.26
N ASP A 23 -40.32 -0.33 16.53
CA ASP A 23 -40.56 0.98 17.12
C ASP A 23 -39.23 1.72 17.41
N VAL A 24 -38.87 2.60 16.48
CA VAL A 24 -37.68 3.49 16.58
C VAL A 24 -37.70 4.33 17.86
N SER A 25 -38.87 4.80 18.30
CA SER A 25 -38.98 5.65 19.48
C SER A 25 -38.74 4.87 20.78
N ALA A 26 -39.17 3.60 20.83
CA ALA A 26 -38.88 2.72 21.97
C ALA A 26 -37.39 2.36 22.06
N TRP A 27 -36.75 2.11 20.91
CA TRP A 27 -35.30 1.90 20.85
C TRP A 27 -34.51 3.14 21.26
N MET A 28 -34.96 4.35 20.86
CA MET A 28 -34.33 5.62 21.23
C MET A 28 -34.33 5.82 22.75
N LYS A 29 -35.52 5.70 23.37
CA LYS A 29 -35.67 5.88 24.82
C LYS A 29 -34.87 4.87 25.64
N LEU A 30 -34.76 3.62 25.16
CA LEU A 30 -33.92 2.61 25.79
C LEU A 30 -32.43 2.96 25.67
N GLY A 31 -31.99 3.42 24.49
CA GLY A 31 -30.64 3.88 24.25
C GLY A 31 -30.26 5.06 25.15
N ASP A 32 -31.11 6.07 25.23
CA ASP A 32 -30.91 7.28 26.05
C ASP A 32 -30.79 6.93 27.53
N LEU A 33 -31.68 6.08 28.04
CA LEU A 33 -31.66 5.62 29.43
C LEU A 33 -30.35 4.88 29.77
N LEU A 34 -29.86 4.07 28.84
CA LEU A 34 -28.60 3.33 29.01
C LEU A 34 -27.38 4.26 28.93
N ALA A 35 -27.41 5.25 28.04
CA ALA A 35 -26.36 6.26 27.93
C ALA A 35 -26.28 7.14 29.19
N GLU A 36 -27.41 7.60 29.72
CA GLU A 36 -27.48 8.36 30.99
C GLU A 36 -26.95 7.57 32.19
N ALA A 37 -27.12 6.24 32.16
CA ALA A 37 -26.61 5.33 33.17
C ALA A 37 -25.11 5.00 33.01
N GLY A 38 -24.47 5.48 31.94
CA GLY A 38 -23.07 5.20 31.61
C GLY A 38 -22.83 3.82 30.99
N ASP A 39 -23.88 3.11 30.57
CA ASP A 39 -23.75 1.87 29.81
C ASP A 39 -23.73 2.12 28.31
N GLU A 40 -22.64 2.76 27.88
CA GLU A 40 -22.42 3.19 26.50
C GLU A 40 -22.48 2.00 25.52
N LYS A 41 -22.05 0.81 25.95
CA LYS A 41 -22.04 -0.39 25.12
C LYS A 41 -23.46 -0.85 24.77
N ARG A 42 -24.37 -0.92 25.75
CA ARG A 42 -25.77 -1.30 25.49
C ARG A 42 -26.55 -0.17 24.82
N ALA A 43 -26.22 1.09 25.12
CA ALA A 43 -26.79 2.25 24.44
C ALA A 43 -26.47 2.24 22.94
N LEU A 44 -25.18 2.03 22.59
CA LEU A 44 -24.71 1.94 21.21
C LEU A 44 -25.46 0.87 20.40
N GLN A 45 -25.75 -0.29 21.00
CA GLN A 45 -26.53 -1.35 20.36
C GLN A 45 -27.97 -0.90 20.03
N CYS A 46 -28.59 -0.10 20.90
CA CYS A 46 -29.92 0.44 20.68
C CYS A 46 -29.92 1.44 19.53
N TYR A 47 -28.96 2.37 19.47
CA TYR A 47 -28.86 3.33 18.37
C TYR A 47 -28.49 2.67 17.04
N GLN A 48 -27.61 1.66 17.04
CA GLN A 48 -27.34 0.85 15.84
C GLN A 48 -28.57 0.10 15.34
N ARG A 49 -29.47 -0.32 16.25
CA ARG A 49 -30.75 -0.92 15.87
C ARG A 49 -31.67 0.10 15.20
N ILE A 50 -31.67 1.36 15.66
CA ILE A 50 -32.41 2.46 15.03
C ILE A 50 -31.89 2.71 13.61
N ILE A 51 -30.58 2.81 13.40
CA ILE A 51 -29.99 3.03 12.06
C ILE A 51 -30.37 1.91 11.07
N ARG A 52 -30.59 0.67 11.55
CA ARG A 52 -31.05 -0.44 10.68
C ARG A 52 -32.52 -0.34 10.30
N LEU A 53 -33.34 0.34 11.11
CA LEU A 53 -34.77 0.53 10.86
C LEU A 53 -35.03 1.82 10.08
N ASP A 54 -34.26 2.85 10.38
CA ASP A 54 -34.30 4.18 9.78
C ASP A 54 -32.86 4.69 9.60
N SER A 55 -32.33 4.49 8.40
CA SER A 55 -30.93 4.81 8.08
C SER A 55 -30.63 6.30 8.08
N ASP A 56 -31.65 7.15 7.99
CA ASP A 56 -31.51 8.61 7.91
C ASP A 56 -31.84 9.30 9.24
N ASN A 57 -31.89 8.55 10.35
CA ASN A 57 -32.20 9.09 11.66
C ASN A 57 -31.00 9.91 12.22
N PRO A 58 -31.07 11.25 12.28
CA PRO A 58 -29.91 12.05 12.63
C PRO A 58 -29.51 11.88 14.10
N ALA A 59 -30.49 11.69 15.00
CA ALA A 59 -30.24 11.52 16.43
C ALA A 59 -29.48 10.22 16.71
N ALA A 60 -29.85 9.12 16.05
CA ALA A 60 -29.15 7.84 16.19
C ALA A 60 -27.74 7.87 15.56
N GLN A 61 -27.55 8.57 14.44
CA GLN A 61 -26.23 8.75 13.83
C GLN A 61 -25.28 9.52 14.77
N VAL A 62 -25.71 10.66 15.31
CA VAL A 62 -24.92 11.44 16.27
C VAL A 62 -24.61 10.63 17.53
N ALA A 63 -25.58 9.89 18.06
CA ALA A 63 -25.37 9.07 19.25
C ALA A 63 -24.38 7.91 19.02
N VAL A 64 -24.40 7.29 17.83
CA VAL A 64 -23.42 6.25 17.46
C VAL A 64 -22.03 6.85 17.29
N GLU A 65 -21.90 7.99 16.61
CA GLU A 65 -20.62 8.68 16.42
C GLU A 65 -19.99 9.06 17.78
N GLN A 66 -20.80 9.60 18.69
CA GLN A 66 -20.36 9.99 20.03
C GLN A 66 -19.95 8.79 20.90
N LEU A 67 -20.71 7.69 20.85
CA LEU A 67 -20.49 6.52 21.73
C LEU A 67 -19.54 5.47 21.16
N SER A 68 -19.23 5.52 19.86
CA SER A 68 -18.30 4.59 19.21
C SER A 68 -16.82 4.97 19.39
N GLY A 69 -16.54 6.19 19.87
CA GLY A 69 -15.19 6.75 19.92
C GLY A 69 -14.59 7.03 18.54
N GLU A 70 -15.37 6.83 17.46
CA GLU A 70 -14.93 7.13 16.09
C GLU A 70 -14.68 8.62 15.92
N GLY A 71 -15.45 9.50 16.58
CA GLY A 71 -15.26 10.95 16.52
C GLY A 71 -13.92 11.43 17.10
N GLU A 72 -13.47 10.89 18.24
CA GLU A 72 -12.16 11.26 18.83
C GLU A 72 -11.00 10.74 17.97
N VAL A 73 -11.09 9.49 17.50
CA VAL A 73 -10.06 8.92 16.61
C VAL A 73 -10.03 9.68 15.29
N MET A 74 -11.19 10.02 14.71
CA MET A 74 -11.27 10.78 13.46
C MET A 74 -10.76 12.21 13.64
N SER A 75 -11.07 12.86 14.77
CA SER A 75 -10.54 14.19 15.10
C SER A 75 -9.02 14.17 15.25
N LEU A 76 -8.48 13.17 15.95
CA LEU A 76 -7.03 13.01 16.10
C LEU A 76 -6.36 12.68 14.77
N MET A 77 -6.98 11.85 13.92
CA MET A 77 -6.47 11.56 12.59
C MET A 77 -6.53 12.80 11.69
N ALA A 78 -7.58 13.61 11.75
CA ALA A 78 -7.71 14.85 11.01
C ALA A 78 -6.69 15.91 11.46
N GLU A 79 -6.45 16.05 12.76
CA GLU A 79 -5.37 16.89 13.29
C GLU A 79 -3.99 16.38 12.86
N LEU A 80 -3.77 15.06 12.83
CA LEU A 80 -2.53 14.47 12.33
C LEU A 80 -2.34 14.71 10.83
N GLU A 81 -3.42 14.59 10.05
CA GLU A 81 -3.44 14.81 8.60
C GLU A 81 -3.10 16.26 8.25
N ASP A 82 -3.69 17.21 8.97
CA ASP A 82 -3.40 18.64 8.83
C ASP A 82 -1.97 18.97 9.27
N PHE A 83 -1.54 18.45 10.43
CA PHE A 83 -0.17 18.66 10.95
C PHE A 83 0.91 18.10 10.01
N LEU A 84 0.68 16.90 9.45
CA LEU A 84 1.59 16.27 8.50
C LEU A 84 1.42 16.80 7.07
N GLY A 85 0.41 17.64 6.80
CA GLY A 85 0.10 18.15 5.47
C GLY A 85 -0.12 17.04 4.46
N ILE A 86 -0.76 15.94 4.86
CA ILE A 86 -0.89 14.72 4.06
C ILE A 86 -1.56 15.01 2.71
N ASP A 87 -2.56 15.89 2.69
CA ASP A 87 -3.20 16.33 1.45
C ASP A 87 -2.24 17.01 0.48
N SER A 88 -1.35 17.85 0.99
CA SER A 88 -0.32 18.51 0.18
C SER A 88 0.69 17.49 -0.36
N LEU A 89 1.09 16.52 0.47
CA LEU A 89 2.00 15.43 0.08
C LEU A 89 1.39 14.45 -0.92
N LEU A 90 0.08 14.17 -0.81
CA LEU A 90 -0.65 13.36 -1.77
C LEU A 90 -0.71 14.07 -3.13
N HIS A 91 -1.14 15.32 -3.17
CA HIS A 91 -1.27 16.02 -4.45
C HIS A 91 0.08 16.47 -5.04
N PHE A 92 1.18 16.32 -4.29
CA PHE A 92 2.52 16.64 -4.75
C PHE A 92 2.93 15.75 -5.92
N ARG A 93 3.15 16.38 -7.08
CA ARG A 93 3.72 15.72 -8.27
C ARG A 93 5.13 16.20 -8.51
N ILE A 94 6.07 15.26 -8.48
CA ILE A 94 7.47 15.52 -8.84
C ILE A 94 7.52 15.86 -10.33
N PRO A 95 7.99 17.05 -10.74
CA PRO A 95 8.04 17.41 -12.14
C PRO A 95 9.01 16.52 -12.90
N PHE A 96 8.71 16.26 -14.17
CA PHE A 96 9.43 15.27 -14.99
C PHE A 96 10.95 15.50 -15.04
N TYR A 97 11.40 16.75 -15.19
CA TYR A 97 12.83 17.07 -15.22
C TYR A 97 13.53 16.70 -13.91
N LEU A 98 12.85 16.83 -12.76
CA LEU A 98 13.40 16.46 -11.46
C LEU A 98 13.48 14.92 -11.33
N GLN A 99 12.51 14.18 -11.88
CA GLN A 99 12.60 12.72 -11.95
C GLN A 99 13.82 12.26 -12.75
N VAL A 100 14.04 12.87 -13.92
CA VAL A 100 15.24 12.59 -14.75
C VAL A 100 16.52 12.94 -13.99
N LEU A 101 16.58 14.11 -13.34
CA LEU A 101 17.72 14.54 -12.56
C LEU A 101 18.03 13.57 -11.41
N LEU A 102 17.02 13.19 -10.63
CA LEU A 102 17.16 12.24 -9.53
C LEU A 102 17.64 10.88 -10.02
N ALA A 103 17.15 10.41 -11.17
CA ALA A 103 17.58 9.15 -11.76
C ALA A 103 19.05 9.22 -12.23
N LEU A 104 19.46 10.30 -12.90
CA LEU A 104 20.84 10.50 -13.34
C LEU A 104 21.80 10.67 -12.15
N LEU A 105 21.39 11.38 -11.11
CA LEU A 105 22.17 11.53 -9.88
C LEU A 105 22.32 10.18 -9.18
N SER A 106 21.23 9.42 -9.04
CA SER A 106 21.23 8.06 -8.47
C SER A 106 22.14 7.11 -9.24
N PHE A 107 22.12 7.19 -10.58
CA PHE A 107 23.02 6.45 -11.45
C PHE A 107 24.49 6.83 -11.21
N LEU A 108 24.80 8.13 -11.22
CA LEU A 108 26.17 8.61 -11.00
C LEU A 108 26.70 8.22 -9.61
N LEU A 109 25.88 8.38 -8.57
CA LEU A 109 26.23 7.96 -7.21
C LEU A 109 26.45 6.44 -7.11
N THR A 110 25.66 5.65 -7.84
CA THR A 110 25.87 4.20 -7.92
C THR A 110 27.21 3.87 -8.58
N LEU A 111 27.58 4.55 -9.67
CA LEU A 111 28.88 4.35 -10.32
C LEU A 111 30.05 4.71 -9.42
N ILE A 112 29.96 5.88 -8.75
CA ILE A 112 30.98 6.33 -7.80
C ILE A 112 31.12 5.33 -6.65
N LEU A 113 29.99 4.84 -6.11
CA LEU A 113 30.00 3.87 -5.02
C LEU A 113 30.60 2.52 -5.45
N ALA A 114 30.21 2.03 -6.63
CA ALA A 114 30.70 0.78 -7.18
C ALA A 114 32.22 0.85 -7.42
N ASP A 115 32.72 1.95 -7.97
CA ASP A 115 34.16 2.17 -8.17
C ASP A 115 34.91 2.31 -6.83
N ALA A 116 34.39 3.13 -5.91
CA ALA A 116 35.00 3.35 -4.59
C ALA A 116 35.11 2.06 -3.77
N GLN A 117 34.16 1.14 -3.93
CA GLN A 117 34.16 -0.15 -3.23
C GLN A 117 34.69 -1.31 -4.08
N GLN A 118 35.21 -1.04 -5.28
CA GLN A 118 35.75 -2.06 -6.20
C GLN A 118 34.76 -3.21 -6.46
N TRP A 119 33.50 -2.85 -6.69
CA TRP A 119 32.42 -3.80 -6.90
C TRP A 119 32.64 -4.63 -8.17
N ASN A 120 32.37 -5.92 -8.03
CA ASN A 120 32.35 -6.85 -9.14
C ASN A 120 30.90 -7.16 -9.58
N ALA A 121 30.75 -8.11 -10.51
CA ALA A 121 29.44 -8.54 -10.99
C ALA A 121 28.54 -9.08 -9.86
N THR A 122 29.10 -9.81 -8.89
CA THR A 122 28.38 -10.33 -7.72
C THR A 122 27.75 -9.19 -6.93
N ASP A 123 28.53 -8.14 -6.63
CA ASP A 123 28.02 -6.98 -5.89
C ASP A 123 26.85 -6.30 -6.59
N LEU A 124 26.96 -6.06 -7.90
CA LEU A 124 25.88 -5.44 -8.67
C LEU A 124 24.63 -6.30 -8.70
N VAL A 125 24.76 -7.60 -8.97
CA VAL A 125 23.61 -8.50 -9.05
C VAL A 125 22.88 -8.61 -7.72
N TRP A 126 23.61 -8.72 -6.61
CA TRP A 126 23.01 -8.78 -5.28
C TRP A 126 22.42 -7.44 -4.82
N SER A 127 23.02 -6.31 -5.22
CA SER A 127 22.44 -4.98 -4.97
C SER A 127 21.09 -4.78 -5.69
N LEU A 128 20.95 -5.31 -6.91
CA LEU A 128 19.71 -5.29 -7.69
C LEU A 128 18.65 -6.24 -7.11
N TRP A 129 19.08 -7.42 -6.64
CA TRP A 129 18.19 -8.37 -5.99
C TRP A 129 17.57 -7.81 -4.70
N ILE A 130 18.38 -7.20 -3.82
CA ILE A 130 17.82 -6.64 -2.59
C ILE A 130 16.97 -5.40 -2.86
N SER A 131 17.36 -4.58 -3.83
CA SER A 131 16.57 -3.39 -4.22
C SER A 131 15.22 -3.81 -4.78
N SER A 132 15.15 -4.82 -5.64
CA SER A 132 13.87 -5.32 -6.17
C SER A 132 12.98 -5.93 -5.09
N LEU A 133 13.55 -6.65 -4.12
CA LEU A 133 12.80 -7.17 -2.96
C LEU A 133 12.17 -6.02 -2.16
N VAL A 134 12.97 -5.03 -1.75
CA VAL A 134 12.50 -3.91 -0.93
C VAL A 134 11.49 -3.05 -1.70
N LEU A 135 11.79 -2.67 -2.93
CA LEU A 135 10.89 -1.87 -3.76
C LEU A 135 9.57 -2.59 -4.04
N GLY A 136 9.58 -3.92 -4.22
CA GLY A 136 8.38 -4.71 -4.40
C GLY A 136 7.41 -4.58 -3.22
N PHE A 137 7.93 -4.67 -1.98
CA PHE A 137 7.14 -4.44 -0.78
C PHE A 137 6.71 -2.97 -0.63
N LEU A 138 7.57 -2.01 -0.97
CA LEU A 138 7.18 -0.59 -0.96
C LEU A 138 6.02 -0.32 -1.92
N TYR A 139 6.02 -0.88 -3.13
CA TYR A 139 4.89 -0.76 -4.07
C TYR A 139 3.60 -1.37 -3.52
N LEU A 140 3.69 -2.53 -2.86
CA LEU A 140 2.54 -3.16 -2.21
C LEU A 140 1.98 -2.26 -1.11
N PHE A 141 2.83 -1.72 -0.23
CA PHE A 141 2.41 -0.81 0.82
C PHE A 141 1.82 0.48 0.26
N SER A 142 2.43 1.07 -0.77
CA SER A 142 1.87 2.23 -1.49
C SER A 142 0.50 1.94 -2.09
N SER A 143 0.29 0.75 -2.65
CA SER A 143 -1.01 0.34 -3.21
C SER A 143 -2.07 0.15 -2.13
N ILE A 144 -1.73 -0.52 -1.01
CA ILE A 144 -2.65 -0.69 0.11
C ILE A 144 -3.00 0.68 0.71
N ALA A 145 -2.00 1.54 0.93
CA ALA A 145 -2.19 2.90 1.43
C ALA A 145 -3.10 3.71 0.50
N GLY A 146 -2.83 3.72 -0.81
CA GLY A 146 -3.67 4.41 -1.80
C GLY A 146 -5.12 3.93 -1.79
N ASN A 147 -5.37 2.62 -1.70
CA ASN A 147 -6.72 2.07 -1.62
C ASN A 147 -7.44 2.46 -0.31
N MET A 148 -6.73 2.54 0.81
CA MET A 148 -7.29 2.97 2.09
C MET A 148 -7.61 4.47 2.09
N LEU A 149 -6.69 5.31 1.60
CA LEU A 149 -6.86 6.77 1.52
C LEU A 149 -7.96 7.15 0.52
N SER A 150 -7.97 6.56 -0.68
CA SER A 150 -9.02 6.81 -1.67
C SER A 150 -10.41 6.41 -1.18
N SER A 151 -10.53 5.39 -0.31
CA SER A 151 -11.81 5.05 0.32
C SER A 151 -12.26 6.04 1.39
N ALA A 152 -11.34 6.75 2.05
CA ALA A 152 -11.66 7.79 3.02
C ALA A 152 -12.11 9.08 2.32
N VAL A 153 -11.53 9.37 1.14
CA VAL A 153 -11.76 10.62 0.39
C VAL A 153 -12.84 10.49 -0.71
N SER A 154 -13.12 9.28 -1.20
CA SER A 154 -14.10 9.09 -2.29
C SER A 154 -15.54 9.34 -1.83
N LYS A 155 -16.08 10.46 -2.29
CA LYS A 155 -17.50 10.56 -2.66
C LYS A 155 -17.78 9.44 -3.65
N SER A 156 -18.67 8.56 -3.24
CA SER A 156 -19.03 7.35 -3.96
C SER A 156 -19.48 7.64 -5.39
N ASP A 157 -18.96 6.88 -6.36
CA ASP A 157 -19.48 6.92 -7.72
C ASP A 157 -20.92 6.41 -7.72
N ALA A 158 -21.85 7.15 -8.36
CA ALA A 158 -23.29 6.87 -8.37
C ALA A 158 -23.66 5.43 -8.81
N VAL A 159 -22.78 4.76 -9.55
CA VAL A 159 -22.94 3.35 -9.98
C VAL A 159 -22.61 2.38 -8.84
N SER A 160 -21.55 2.66 -8.06
CA SER A 160 -21.18 1.88 -6.88
C SER A 160 -22.28 1.96 -5.83
N ASP A 161 -22.83 3.16 -5.58
CA ASP A 161 -23.97 3.34 -4.66
C ASP A 161 -25.21 2.57 -5.09
N ARG A 162 -25.49 2.49 -6.39
CA ARG A 162 -26.65 1.77 -6.93
C ARG A 162 -26.53 0.26 -6.74
N VAL A 163 -25.35 -0.30 -7.00
CA VAL A 163 -25.10 -1.74 -6.80
C VAL A 163 -25.10 -2.08 -5.31
N MET A 164 -24.51 -1.21 -4.48
CA MET A 164 -24.37 -1.43 -3.05
C MET A 164 -25.69 -1.29 -2.29
N SER A 165 -26.53 -0.31 -2.66
CA SER A 165 -27.90 -0.18 -2.15
C SER A 165 -28.76 -1.39 -2.53
N ALA A 166 -28.59 -1.94 -3.73
CA ALA A 166 -29.25 -3.18 -4.15
C ALA A 166 -28.77 -4.42 -3.37
N MET A 167 -27.54 -4.40 -2.85
CA MET A 167 -26.96 -5.49 -2.03
C MET A 167 -27.15 -5.29 -0.51
N GLY A 168 -27.72 -4.18 -0.06
CA GLY A 168 -27.85 -3.84 1.37
C GLY A 168 -26.51 -3.68 2.10
N ALA A 169 -25.43 -3.43 1.35
CA ALA A 169 -24.07 -3.35 1.88
C ALA A 169 -23.78 -1.93 2.38
N GLY A 170 -23.81 -1.73 3.70
CA GLY A 170 -23.47 -0.45 4.33
C GLY A 170 -21.99 -0.06 4.18
N GLU A 171 -21.68 1.21 4.44
CA GLU A 171 -20.32 1.76 4.31
C GLU A 171 -19.28 1.00 5.16
N GLY A 172 -19.66 0.50 6.33
CA GLY A 172 -18.81 -0.34 7.17
C GLY A 172 -18.39 -1.66 6.49
N LEU A 173 -19.27 -2.28 5.70
CA LEU A 173 -18.94 -3.51 4.95
C LEU A 173 -17.97 -3.20 3.81
N ARG A 174 -18.08 -2.03 3.18
CA ARG A 174 -17.13 -1.55 2.15
C ARG A 174 -15.73 -1.38 2.74
N ARG A 175 -15.60 -0.66 3.85
CA ARG A 175 -14.32 -0.43 4.54
C ARG A 175 -13.72 -1.76 5.01
N ALA A 176 -14.53 -2.64 5.61
CA ALA A 176 -14.10 -3.98 5.99
C ALA A 176 -13.58 -4.79 4.79
N GLY A 177 -14.26 -4.72 3.64
CA GLY A 177 -13.83 -5.39 2.41
C GLY A 177 -12.47 -4.90 1.90
N ILE A 178 -12.19 -3.60 1.99
CA ILE A 178 -10.89 -3.03 1.59
C ILE A 178 -9.78 -3.48 2.54
N VAL A 179 -10.03 -3.45 3.86
CA VAL A 179 -9.05 -3.94 4.86
C VAL A 179 -8.77 -5.42 4.67
N VAL A 180 -9.82 -6.25 4.54
CA VAL A 180 -9.68 -7.69 4.31
C VAL A 180 -8.97 -7.96 2.98
N GLY A 181 -9.31 -7.25 1.91
CA GLY A 181 -8.64 -7.34 0.62
C GLY A 181 -7.17 -6.94 0.70
N GLY A 182 -6.84 -5.86 1.40
CA GLY A 182 -5.47 -5.41 1.63
C GLY A 182 -4.64 -6.42 2.42
N LEU A 183 -5.20 -6.98 3.50
CA LEU A 183 -4.56 -8.04 4.29
C LEU A 183 -4.36 -9.31 3.48
N PHE A 184 -5.36 -9.72 2.71
CA PHE A 184 -5.24 -10.86 1.80
C PHE A 184 -4.10 -10.62 0.80
N MET A 185 -4.06 -9.46 0.16
CA MET A 185 -3.00 -9.11 -0.79
C MET A 185 -1.63 -9.06 -0.13
N LEU A 186 -1.54 -8.57 1.10
CA LEU A 186 -0.30 -8.57 1.87
C LEU A 186 0.23 -9.99 2.07
N VAL A 187 -0.61 -10.91 2.54
CA VAL A 187 -0.23 -12.31 2.75
C VAL A 187 0.10 -13.01 1.44
N PHE A 188 -0.80 -12.90 0.44
CA PHE A 188 -0.63 -13.54 -0.86
C PHE A 188 0.67 -13.08 -1.54
N PHE A 189 0.91 -11.77 -1.58
CA PHE A 189 2.11 -11.20 -2.19
C PHE A 189 3.35 -11.62 -1.40
N SER A 190 3.34 -11.53 -0.07
CA SER A 190 4.49 -11.93 0.75
C SER A 190 4.93 -13.37 0.49
N ILE A 191 3.97 -14.30 0.39
CA ILE A 191 4.25 -15.71 0.09
C ILE A 191 4.78 -15.87 -1.34
N HIS A 192 4.04 -15.38 -2.35
CA HIS A 192 4.39 -15.63 -3.75
C HIS A 192 5.67 -14.90 -4.15
N PHE A 193 5.75 -13.60 -3.86
CA PHE A 193 6.91 -12.76 -4.17
C PHE A 193 8.13 -13.16 -3.33
N GLY A 194 7.94 -13.43 -2.03
CA GLY A 194 9.00 -13.87 -1.14
C GLY A 194 9.58 -15.24 -1.54
N MET A 195 8.73 -16.23 -1.85
CA MET A 195 9.17 -17.55 -2.31
C MET A 195 9.91 -17.47 -3.64
N PHE A 196 9.43 -16.62 -4.54
CA PHE A 196 10.10 -16.38 -5.81
C PHE A 196 11.50 -15.75 -5.61
N HIS A 197 11.62 -14.73 -4.75
CA HIS A 197 12.92 -14.14 -4.40
C HIS A 197 13.84 -15.12 -3.68
N PHE A 198 13.28 -15.99 -2.84
CA PHE A 198 14.01 -17.07 -2.19
C PHE A 198 14.63 -18.00 -3.22
N VAL A 199 13.81 -18.62 -4.09
CA VAL A 199 14.30 -19.51 -5.15
C VAL A 199 15.33 -18.81 -6.00
N HIS A 200 15.08 -17.55 -6.36
CA HIS A 200 16.02 -16.77 -7.14
C HIS A 200 17.37 -16.54 -6.44
N SER A 201 17.37 -16.28 -5.13
CA SER A 201 18.61 -16.10 -4.35
C SER A 201 19.47 -17.37 -4.37
N VAL A 202 18.85 -18.56 -4.37
CA VAL A 202 19.55 -19.84 -4.56
C VAL A 202 20.23 -19.87 -5.92
N PHE A 203 19.51 -19.54 -7.00
CA PHE A 203 20.07 -19.47 -8.34
C PHE A 203 21.21 -18.46 -8.44
N LEU A 204 21.05 -17.27 -7.86
CA LEU A 204 22.10 -16.25 -7.85
C LEU A 204 23.36 -16.73 -7.15
N ASN A 205 23.24 -17.38 -6.00
CA ASN A 205 24.40 -17.83 -5.24
C ASN A 205 25.21 -18.91 -6.01
N MET A 206 24.59 -19.65 -6.94
CA MET A 206 25.30 -20.61 -7.80
C MET A 206 26.23 -19.93 -8.83
N PHE A 207 25.85 -18.76 -9.36
CA PHE A 207 26.64 -18.04 -10.39
C PHE A 207 27.47 -16.89 -9.81
N PHE A 208 26.96 -16.28 -8.74
CA PHE A 208 27.51 -15.12 -8.05
C PHE A 208 27.53 -15.40 -6.55
N PRO A 209 28.46 -16.24 -6.06
CA PRO A 209 28.47 -16.67 -4.67
C PRO A 209 28.63 -15.47 -3.73
N LEU A 210 27.66 -15.30 -2.83
CA LEU A 210 27.70 -14.32 -1.75
C LEU A 210 28.07 -14.97 -0.41
N VAL A 211 27.60 -16.21 -0.21
CA VAL A 211 27.89 -17.03 0.97
C VAL A 211 28.38 -18.40 0.49
N GLU A 212 29.46 -18.88 1.09
CA GLU A 212 29.93 -20.25 0.88
C GLU A 212 28.88 -21.25 1.38
N GLU A 213 28.55 -22.25 0.55
CA GLU A 213 27.54 -23.25 0.90
C GLU A 213 27.94 -23.99 2.19
N GLN A 214 27.16 -23.79 3.26
CA GLN A 214 27.14 -24.73 4.37
C GLN A 214 26.40 -26.00 3.94
N ASN A 215 26.78 -27.16 4.49
CA ASN A 215 26.26 -28.51 4.21
C ASN A 215 24.73 -28.73 4.44
N SER A 216 23.92 -27.67 4.44
CA SER A 216 22.46 -27.69 4.53
C SER A 216 21.81 -27.75 3.15
N ALA A 217 20.79 -28.60 3.00
CA ALA A 217 20.03 -28.75 1.75
C ALA A 217 19.30 -27.48 1.27
N PHE A 218 19.13 -26.47 2.15
CA PHE A 218 18.51 -25.20 1.80
C PHE A 218 19.32 -24.03 2.39
N PRO A 219 19.75 -23.04 1.58
CA PRO A 219 20.47 -21.89 2.08
C PRO A 219 19.54 -20.96 2.88
N ASN A 220 20.11 -20.29 3.89
CA ASN A 220 19.37 -19.37 4.75
C ASN A 220 19.14 -18.03 4.05
N VAL A 221 17.94 -17.82 3.50
CA VAL A 221 17.59 -16.58 2.79
C VAL A 221 17.75 -15.32 3.65
N PHE A 222 17.52 -15.43 4.95
CA PHE A 222 17.67 -14.29 5.86
C PHE A 222 19.12 -13.82 5.95
N GLN A 223 20.08 -14.73 5.78
CA GLN A 223 21.49 -14.38 5.73
C GLN A 223 21.81 -13.54 4.48
N PHE A 224 21.29 -13.94 3.31
CA PHE A 224 21.44 -13.14 2.08
C PHE A 224 20.84 -11.75 2.26
N ILE A 225 19.61 -11.67 2.77
CA ILE A 225 18.93 -10.39 3.02
C ILE A 225 19.77 -9.51 3.95
N GLN A 226 20.25 -10.06 5.07
CA GLN A 226 21.04 -9.31 6.05
C GLN A 226 22.34 -8.77 5.43
N ILE A 227 23.11 -9.61 4.73
CA ILE A 227 24.36 -9.19 4.07
C ILE A 227 24.05 -8.10 3.05
N CYS A 228 23.03 -8.30 2.22
CA CYS A 228 22.68 -7.34 1.17
C CYS A 228 22.17 -6.02 1.73
N LEU A 229 21.37 -6.02 2.80
CA LEU A 229 20.92 -4.78 3.43
C LEU A 229 22.10 -4.03 4.05
N VAL A 230 23.04 -4.71 4.72
CA VAL A 230 24.20 -4.01 5.29
C VAL A 230 25.13 -3.46 4.20
N ARG A 231 25.40 -4.25 3.15
CA ARG A 231 26.39 -3.90 2.13
C ARG A 231 25.85 -2.99 1.01
N TYR A 232 24.57 -3.13 0.66
CA TYR A 232 23.97 -2.50 -0.52
C TYR A 232 22.78 -1.58 -0.20
N TRP A 233 22.54 -1.22 1.08
CA TRP A 233 21.46 -0.26 1.41
C TRP A 233 21.51 1.07 0.64
N PRO A 234 22.67 1.65 0.25
CA PRO A 234 22.65 2.90 -0.49
C PRO A 234 21.96 2.75 -1.84
N ILE A 235 22.09 1.58 -2.48
CA ILE A 235 21.44 1.29 -3.76
C ILE A 235 19.94 1.14 -3.59
N VAL A 236 19.49 0.53 -2.49
CA VAL A 236 18.07 0.47 -2.14
C VAL A 236 17.51 1.89 -2.00
N LEU A 237 18.24 2.78 -1.31
CA LEU A 237 17.86 4.17 -1.14
C LEU A 237 17.81 4.92 -2.48
N PHE A 238 18.86 4.86 -3.29
CA PHE A 238 18.92 5.55 -4.59
C PHE A 238 17.82 5.07 -5.54
N SER A 239 17.55 3.75 -5.53
CA SER A 239 16.46 3.17 -6.31
C SER A 239 15.10 3.61 -5.78
N GLY A 240 14.94 3.72 -4.45
CA GLY A 240 13.74 4.26 -3.81
C GLY A 240 13.48 5.72 -4.20
N VAL A 241 14.51 6.58 -4.14
CA VAL A 241 14.43 7.99 -4.55
C VAL A 241 14.06 8.11 -6.03
N THR A 242 14.67 7.30 -6.90
CA THR A 242 14.35 7.27 -8.33
C THR A 242 12.91 6.86 -8.58
N GLN A 243 12.37 5.95 -7.77
CA GLN A 243 11.01 5.42 -7.90
C GLN A 243 9.96 6.21 -7.11
N LEU A 244 10.35 7.28 -6.41
CA LEU A 244 9.46 8.03 -5.53
C LEU A 244 8.21 8.55 -6.24
N SER A 245 8.36 9.07 -7.47
CA SER A 245 7.22 9.54 -8.27
C SER A 245 6.22 8.42 -8.56
N ASN A 246 6.70 7.20 -8.79
CA ASN A 246 5.85 6.05 -9.06
C ASN A 246 5.09 5.60 -7.81
N PHE A 247 5.72 5.62 -6.63
CA PHE A 247 5.03 5.34 -5.36
C PHE A 247 3.91 6.35 -5.09
N LEU A 248 4.19 7.65 -5.26
CA LEU A 248 3.18 8.70 -5.11
C LEU A 248 2.04 8.53 -6.12
N ASN A 249 2.35 8.21 -7.37
CA ASN A 249 1.33 7.97 -8.39
C ASN A 249 0.41 6.79 -8.03
N VAL A 250 0.96 5.69 -7.51
CA VAL A 250 0.18 4.52 -7.07
C VAL A 250 -0.72 4.86 -5.88
N ILE A 251 -0.24 5.71 -4.95
CA ILE A 251 -1.04 6.16 -3.81
C ILE A 251 -2.20 7.06 -4.28
N ASN A 252 -1.93 7.97 -5.21
CA ASN A 252 -2.90 8.97 -5.67
C ASN A 252 -3.95 8.46 -6.64
N ALA A 253 -3.58 7.52 -7.51
CA ALA A 253 -4.45 6.97 -8.53
C ALA A 253 -4.39 5.43 -8.52
N PRO A 254 -4.81 4.79 -7.43
CA PRO A 254 -4.72 3.34 -7.29
C PRO A 254 -5.55 2.67 -8.38
N ASN A 255 -4.89 1.93 -9.27
CA ASN A 255 -5.53 1.19 -10.35
C ASN A 255 -5.39 -0.32 -10.10
N ARG A 256 -6.40 -1.10 -10.50
CA ARG A 256 -6.40 -2.57 -10.37
C ARG A 256 -5.20 -3.25 -11.06
N ASN A 257 -4.61 -2.62 -12.07
CA ASN A 257 -3.45 -3.15 -12.79
C ASN A 257 -2.10 -2.91 -12.10
N ASP A 258 -2.04 -2.08 -11.06
CA ASP A 258 -0.79 -1.70 -10.39
C ASP A 258 -0.13 -2.87 -9.64
N LEU A 259 -0.94 -3.86 -9.25
CA LEU A 259 -0.46 -5.10 -8.63
C LEU A 259 0.45 -5.93 -9.55
N SER A 260 0.38 -5.74 -10.87
CA SER A 260 1.25 -6.42 -11.84
C SER A 260 2.57 -5.69 -12.11
N MET A 261 2.69 -4.43 -11.69
CA MET A 261 3.88 -3.60 -11.96
C MET A 261 5.16 -4.16 -11.32
N PRO A 262 5.16 -4.63 -10.07
CA PRO A 262 6.33 -5.30 -9.48
C PRO A 262 6.77 -6.50 -10.32
N TYR A 263 5.82 -7.33 -10.77
CA TYR A 263 6.10 -8.53 -11.56
C TYR A 263 6.73 -8.22 -12.93
N LYS A 264 6.30 -7.15 -13.62
CA LYS A 264 6.91 -6.75 -14.90
C LYS A 264 8.38 -6.35 -14.75
N ASN A 265 8.70 -5.60 -13.69
CA ASN A 265 10.07 -5.18 -13.40
C ASN A 265 10.95 -6.38 -13.01
N VAL A 266 10.36 -7.31 -12.25
CA VAL A 266 11.00 -8.56 -11.86
C VAL A 266 11.31 -9.43 -13.07
N ILE A 267 10.36 -9.65 -13.99
CA ILE A 267 10.57 -10.46 -15.19
C ILE A 267 11.72 -9.89 -16.03
N LYS A 268 11.76 -8.57 -16.24
CA LYS A 268 12.87 -7.91 -16.93
C LYS A 268 14.21 -8.19 -16.23
N MET A 269 14.23 -8.11 -14.90
CA MET A 269 15.43 -8.42 -14.13
C MET A 269 15.85 -9.90 -14.21
N HIS A 270 14.91 -10.82 -14.39
CA HIS A 270 15.22 -12.25 -14.47
C HIS A 270 15.82 -12.62 -15.83
N ILE A 271 15.19 -12.14 -16.91
CA ILE A 271 15.72 -12.29 -18.27
C ILE A 271 17.13 -11.68 -18.33
N SER A 272 17.27 -10.49 -17.73
CA SER A 272 18.46 -9.93 -17.10
C SER A 272 19.64 -10.86 -16.87
N ILE A 273 19.45 -11.59 -15.80
CA ILE A 273 20.41 -12.42 -15.10
C ILE A 273 20.70 -13.68 -15.91
N PHE A 274 19.72 -14.24 -16.63
CA PHE A 274 19.96 -15.39 -17.51
C PHE A 274 20.82 -15.04 -18.72
N VAL A 275 20.57 -13.88 -19.36
CA VAL A 275 21.43 -13.37 -20.44
C VAL A 275 22.85 -13.17 -19.90
N PHE A 276 22.96 -12.62 -18.70
CA PHE A 276 24.23 -12.36 -18.05
C PHE A 276 25.01 -13.63 -17.67
N ALA A 277 24.35 -14.60 -17.05
CA ALA A 277 24.92 -15.90 -16.71
C ALA A 277 25.41 -16.62 -17.97
N GLY A 278 24.66 -16.51 -19.08
CA GLY A 278 25.09 -17.01 -20.39
C GLY A 278 26.37 -16.33 -20.92
N LEU A 279 26.44 -14.99 -20.87
CA LEU A 279 27.63 -14.23 -21.29
C LEU A 279 28.86 -14.53 -20.42
N SER A 280 28.66 -14.65 -19.10
CA SER A 280 29.72 -15.02 -18.16
C SER A 280 30.21 -16.45 -18.42
N GLY A 281 29.29 -17.40 -18.65
CA GLY A 281 29.62 -18.78 -19.00
C GLY A 281 30.34 -18.92 -20.34
N ALA A 282 30.11 -18.00 -21.28
CA ALA A 282 30.81 -17.93 -22.56
C ALA A 282 32.20 -17.25 -22.48
N GLY A 283 32.67 -16.87 -21.29
CA GLY A 283 33.96 -16.20 -21.09
C GLY A 283 33.99 -14.72 -21.48
N MET A 284 32.83 -14.09 -21.68
CA MET A 284 32.71 -12.66 -22.03
C MET A 284 32.57 -11.76 -20.78
N SER A 285 33.29 -12.08 -19.71
CA SER A 285 33.18 -11.39 -18.41
C SER A 285 33.55 -9.89 -18.46
N ASN A 286 34.39 -9.47 -19.42
CA ASN A 286 34.81 -8.06 -19.56
C ASN A 286 33.66 -7.12 -19.99
N PHE A 287 32.65 -7.64 -20.68
CA PHE A 287 31.46 -6.85 -21.07
C PHE A 287 30.37 -6.89 -20.01
N ALA A 288 30.52 -7.75 -19.01
CA ALA A 288 29.48 -8.08 -18.09
C ALA A 288 29.17 -6.90 -17.15
N LEU A 289 30.18 -6.32 -16.51
CA LEU A 289 30.01 -5.20 -15.57
C LEU A 289 29.44 -3.95 -16.26
N PRO A 290 29.98 -3.46 -17.40
CA PRO A 290 29.41 -2.30 -18.09
C PRO A 290 27.99 -2.54 -18.61
N TYR A 291 27.71 -3.75 -19.10
CA TYR A 291 26.37 -4.13 -19.54
C TYR A 291 25.35 -4.06 -18.41
N LEU A 292 25.67 -4.63 -17.23
CA LEU A 292 24.77 -4.58 -16.07
C LEU A 292 24.54 -3.14 -15.60
N LEU A 293 25.61 -2.35 -15.50
CA LEU A 293 25.53 -0.95 -15.08
C LEU A 293 24.62 -0.15 -16.02
N ILE A 294 24.81 -0.29 -17.34
CA ILE A 294 23.99 0.39 -18.32
C ILE A 294 22.56 -0.15 -18.27
N LEU A 295 22.34 -1.45 -18.43
CA LEU A 295 21.00 -2.02 -18.58
C LEU A 295 20.05 -1.69 -17.42
N TYR A 296 20.59 -1.71 -16.19
CA TYR A 296 19.78 -1.60 -14.99
C TYR A 296 19.77 -0.20 -14.37
N PHE A 297 20.91 0.47 -14.36
CA PHE A 297 21.00 1.74 -13.65
C PHE A 297 20.91 2.94 -14.59
N PHE A 298 21.08 2.76 -15.91
CA PHE A 298 20.84 3.84 -16.85
C PHE A 298 19.32 4.12 -16.97
N PRO A 299 18.88 5.38 -16.87
CA PRO A 299 17.46 5.73 -16.83
C PRO A 299 16.83 5.76 -18.24
N PHE A 300 16.85 4.64 -18.95
CA PHE A 300 16.29 4.51 -20.31
C PHE A 300 14.85 5.01 -20.44
N GLY A 301 14.00 4.71 -19.44
CA GLY A 301 12.60 5.13 -19.46
C GLY A 301 12.46 6.65 -19.45
N ALA A 302 13.23 7.33 -18.60
CA ALA A 302 13.22 8.79 -18.49
C ALA A 302 13.78 9.45 -19.75
N LEU A 303 14.87 8.90 -20.32
CA LEU A 303 15.43 9.39 -21.57
C LEU A 303 14.46 9.21 -22.75
N PHE A 304 13.82 8.04 -22.86
CA PHE A 304 12.87 7.77 -23.93
C PHE A 304 11.64 8.67 -23.84
N GLN A 305 11.16 8.99 -22.64
CA GLN A 305 10.07 9.93 -22.44
C GLN A 305 10.47 11.37 -22.81
N LEU A 306 11.71 11.78 -22.55
CA LEU A 306 12.22 13.10 -22.96
C LEU A 306 12.33 13.23 -24.48
N LEU A 307 12.64 12.13 -25.17
CA LEU A 307 12.71 12.05 -26.63
C LEU A 307 11.32 11.93 -27.28
N LYS A 308 10.32 11.44 -26.56
CA LYS A 308 8.93 11.39 -27.03
C LYS A 308 8.32 12.80 -26.94
N LYS A 309 8.17 13.49 -28.08
CA LYS A 309 7.40 14.74 -28.13
C LYS A 309 6.04 14.54 -27.45
N PRO A 310 5.56 15.50 -26.63
CA PRO A 310 4.23 15.42 -26.06
C PRO A 310 3.24 15.27 -27.21
N LYS A 311 2.38 14.25 -27.12
CA LYS A 311 1.23 14.11 -28.00
C LYS A 311 0.41 15.37 -27.77
N GLN A 312 0.42 16.30 -28.72
CA GLN A 312 -0.48 17.46 -28.69
C GLN A 312 -1.88 16.94 -28.43
N GLU A 313 -2.57 17.52 -27.45
CA GLU A 313 -4.02 17.43 -27.29
C GLU A 313 -4.67 17.97 -28.57
N GLN A 314 -4.79 17.11 -29.58
CA GLN A 314 -5.73 17.29 -30.67
C GLN A 314 -7.04 16.62 -30.25
N ALA A 315 -7.90 17.38 -29.58
CA ALA A 315 -9.36 17.28 -29.69
C ALA A 315 -10.03 18.28 -28.73
N THR A 316 -10.16 19.54 -29.15
CA THR A 316 -11.40 20.35 -29.03
C THR A 316 -11.21 21.66 -29.79
N SER A 317 -11.16 21.57 -31.11
CA SER A 317 -11.54 22.67 -32.01
C SER A 317 -12.00 22.07 -33.33
N GLY A 318 -13.30 21.75 -33.42
CA GLY A 318 -13.89 21.28 -34.67
C GLY A 318 -15.23 20.58 -34.50
N VAL A 319 -16.27 21.37 -34.77
CA VAL A 319 -17.69 21.03 -34.97
C VAL A 319 -18.56 20.94 -33.72
#